data_AF-A0A947NK36-F1
#
_entry.id   AF-A0A947NK36-F1
#
_cell.length_a   1.000
_cell.length_b   1.000
_cell.length_c   1.000
_cell.angle_alpha   90.00
_cell.angle_beta   90.00
_cell.angle_gamma   90.00
#
_symmetry.space_group_name_H-M   'P 1'
#
loop_
_entity.id
_entity.type
_entity.pdbx_description
1 polymer ?
#
loop_
_entity_poly.entity_id
_entity_poly.type
_entity_poly.pdbx_seq_one_letter_code
_entity_poly.pdbx_strand_id
1 'polypeptide(L)' 'MTNRRIVALLALIGVVCLASLASQAVELLFFHEIGCPHCARIRGVLDSLLPEYPELEVQD' A
#
# COMPACT_ATOMS: atom_id res chain seq x y z
N MET A 1 -0.29 13.36 40.17
CA MET A 1 -0.75 13.83 38.84
C MET A 1 0.17 13.40 37.69
N THR A 2 1.44 13.08 37.95
CA THR A 2 2.45 12.65 36.96
C THR A 2 2.11 11.32 36.25
N ASN A 3 1.57 10.33 36.98
CA ASN A 3 1.29 9.01 36.41
C ASN A 3 0.18 9.02 35.35
N ARG A 4 -0.85 9.87 35.49
CA ARG A 4 -1.96 9.94 34.52
C ARG A 4 -1.52 10.58 33.19
N ARG A 5 -0.56 11.50 33.25
CA ARG A 5 0.05 12.12 32.05
C ARG A 5 0.97 11.14 31.33
N ILE A 6 1.74 10.34 32.07
CA ILE A 6 2.61 9.29 31.50
C ILE A 6 1.78 8.22 30.81
N VAL A 7 0.69 7.73 31.44
CA VAL A 7 -0.20 6.73 30.83
C VAL A 7 -0.87 7.28 29.56
N ALA A 8 -1.32 8.53 29.59
CA ALA A 8 -1.89 9.18 28.41
C ALA A 8 -0.85 9.31 27.28
N LEU A 9 0.38 9.71 27.60
CA LEU A 9 1.48 9.81 26.63
C LEU A 9 1.83 8.45 26.02
N LEU A 10 1.94 7.40 26.83
CA LEU A 10 2.24 6.04 26.35
C LEU A 10 1.11 5.49 25.47
N ALA A 11 -0.15 5.72 25.84
CA ALA A 11 -1.30 5.34 25.01
C ALA A 11 -1.28 6.07 23.66
N LEU A 12 -0.94 7.36 23.66
CA LEU A 12 -0.88 8.18 22.44
C LEU A 12 0.26 7.73 21.53
N ILE A 13 1.44 7.43 22.10
CA ILE A 13 2.58 6.87 21.37
C ILE A 13 2.23 5.49 20.79
N GLY A 14 1.55 4.63 21.56
CA GLY A 14 1.11 3.31 21.08
C GLY A 14 0.17 3.39 19.87
N VAL A 15 -0.80 4.32 19.90
CA VAL A 15 -1.72 4.55 18.77
C VAL A 15 -0.97 5.06 17.52
N VAL A 16 -0.06 6.01 17.69
CA VAL A 16 0.74 6.55 16.57
C VAL A 16 1.65 5.49 15.95
N CYS A 17 2.27 4.65 16.78
CA CYS A 17 3.15 3.59 16.32
C CYS A 17 2.38 2.54 15.50
N LEU A 18 1.18 2.16 15.94
CA LEU A 18 0.32 1.21 15.24
C LEU A 18 -0.08 1.69 13.84
N ALA A 19 -0.32 2.99 13.67
CA ALA A 19 -0.66 3.59 12.38
C ALA A 19 0.52 3.64 11.40
N SER A 20 1.75 3.62 11.91
CA SER A 20 2.97 3.80 11.11
C SER A 20 3.46 2.52 10.42
N LEU A 21 2.91 1.35 10.75
CA LEU A 21 3.26 0.08 10.10
C LEU A 21 2.56 -0.13 8.75
N ALA A 22 1.65 0.76 8.35
CA ALA A 22 0.68 0.50 7.28
C ALA A 22 1.10 0.96 5.87
N SER A 23 2.31 1.47 5.62
CA SER A 23 2.64 2.02 4.29
C SER A 23 3.99 1.55 3.73
N GLN A 24 3.97 0.40 3.06
CA GLN A 24 4.97 0.07 2.05
C GLN A 24 4.25 -0.23 0.73
N ALA A 25 3.64 0.80 0.14
CA ALA A 25 3.04 0.69 -1.19
C ALA A 25 4.15 0.50 -2.23
N VAL A 26 3.90 -0.35 -3.23
CA VAL A 26 4.77 -0.60 -4.37
C VAL A 26 4.07 -0.10 -5.62
N GLU A 27 4.62 0.94 -6.24
CA GLU A 27 4.05 1.53 -7.47
C GLU A 27 4.71 0.92 -8.71
N LEU A 28 3.89 0.44 -9.64
CA LEU A 28 4.32 -0.08 -10.95
C LEU A 28 3.73 0.78 -12.06
N LEU A 29 4.60 1.46 -12.82
CA LEU A 29 4.20 2.17 -14.04
C LEU A 29 4.20 1.21 -15.24
N PHE A 30 3.03 1.07 -15.88
CA PHE A 30 2.80 0.19 -17.00
C PHE A 30 2.61 0.96 -18.31
N PHE A 31 3.72 1.18 -19.01
CA PHE A 31 3.70 1.84 -20.31
C PHE A 31 3.15 0.91 -21.40
N HIS A 32 2.05 1.31 -22.04
CA HIS A 32 1.46 0.55 -23.14
C HIS A 32 0.81 1.44 -24.21
N GLU A 33 0.57 0.85 -25.38
CA GLU A 33 -0.16 1.47 -26.50
C GLU A 33 -1.59 0.92 -26.56
N ILE A 34 -2.55 1.77 -26.96
CA ILE A 34 -3.94 1.34 -27.16
C ILE A 34 -4.01 0.46 -28.41
N GLY A 35 -4.61 -0.73 -28.27
CA GLY A 35 -4.71 -1.69 -29.38
C GLY A 35 -3.49 -2.61 -29.54
N CYS A 36 -2.51 -2.54 -28.64
CA CYS A 36 -1.39 -3.47 -28.60
C CYS A 36 -1.85 -4.87 -28.09
N PRO A 37 -1.85 -5.93 -28.94
CA PRO A 37 -2.37 -7.26 -28.56
C PRO A 37 -1.49 -7.96 -27.50
N HIS A 38 -0.19 -7.67 -27.50
CA HIS A 38 0.74 -8.22 -26.50
C HIS A 38 0.57 -7.57 -25.13
N CYS A 39 0.27 -6.27 -25.11
CA CYS A 39 0.10 -5.48 -23.89
C CYS A 39 -1.18 -5.88 -23.13
N ALA A 40 -2.26 -6.20 -23.86
CA ALA A 40 -3.51 -6.69 -23.28
C ALA A 40 -3.33 -7.97 -22.45
N ARG A 41 -2.37 -8.83 -22.83
CA ARG A 41 -2.02 -10.03 -22.05
C ARG A 41 -1.38 -9.68 -20.71
N ILE A 42 -0.45 -8.72 -20.72
CA ILE A 42 0.25 -8.29 -19.50
C ILE A 42 -0.71 -7.62 -18.52
N ARG A 43 -1.67 -6.83 -19.01
CA ARG A 43 -2.74 -6.24 -18.19
C ARG A 43 -3.46 -7.30 -17.35
N GLY A 44 -3.89 -8.40 -17.97
CA GLY A 44 -4.55 -9.50 -17.26
C GLY A 44 -3.65 -10.24 -16.27
N VAL A 45 -2.33 -10.28 -16.50
CA VAL A 45 -1.38 -10.80 -15.51
C VAL A 45 -1.29 -9.87 -14.30
N LEU A 46 -1.16 -8.56 -14.53
CA LEU A 46 -1.09 -7.56 -13.47
C LEU A 46 -2.35 -7.58 -12.59
N ASP A 47 -3.52 -7.70 -13.21
CA ASP A 47 -4.80 -7.78 -12.48
C ASP A 47 -4.88 -9.04 -11.59
N SER A 48 -4.23 -10.13 -12.01
CA SER A 48 -4.16 -11.38 -11.24
C SER A 48 -3.22 -11.28 -10.03
N LEU A 49 -2.29 -10.32 -10.01
CA LEU A 49 -1.33 -10.12 -8.92
C LEU A 49 -1.92 -9.27 -7.78
N LEU A 50 -2.86 -8.36 -8.07
CA LEU A 50 -3.47 -7.47 -7.08
C LEU A 50 -4.05 -8.18 -5.83
N PRO A 51 -4.73 -9.34 -5.92
CA PRO A 51 -5.21 -10.03 -4.71
C PRO A 51 -4.09 -10.67 -3.88
N GLU A 52 -2.96 -11.03 -4.50
CA GLU A 52 -1.80 -11.59 -3.80
C GLU A 52 -0.92 -10.50 -3.17
N TYR A 53 -0.91 -9.30 -3.75
CA TYR A 53 -0.10 -8.16 -3.36
C TYR A 53 -0.98 -6.93 -3.12
N PRO A 54 -1.65 -6.82 -1.97
CA PRO A 54 -2.56 -5.70 -1.66
C PRO A 54 -1.85 -4.33 -1.59
N GLU A 55 -0.53 -4.32 -1.44
CA GLU A 55 0.31 -3.14 -1.48
C GLU A 55 0.72 -2.69 -2.89
N LEU A 56 0.42 -3.49 -3.92
CA LEU A 56 0.77 -3.19 -5.31
C LEU A 56 -0.25 -2.24 -5.94
N GLU A 57 0.24 -1.11 -6.46
CA GLU A 57 -0.53 -0.15 -7.24
C GLU A 57 0.00 -0.12 -8.68
N VAL A 58 -0.88 -0.20 -9.67
CA VAL A 58 -0.49 -0.19 -11.08
C VAL A 58 -1.05 1.04 -11.78
N GLN A 59 -0.15 1.85 -12.34
CA GLN A 59 -0.44 3.11 -13.02
C GLN A 59 -0.22 2.97 -14.53
N ASP A 60 -1.08 3.58 -15.35
CA ASP A 60 -0.96 3.64 -16.82
C ASP A 60 -0.27 4.92 -17.31
#